data_AF-A0A8J6GD82-F1
#
_entry.id   AF-A0A8J6GD82-F1
#
_cell.length_a   1.000
_cell.length_b   1.000
_cell.length_c   1.000
_cell.angle_alpha   90.00
_cell.angle_beta   90.00
_cell.angle_gamma   90.00
#
_symmetry.space_group_name_H-M   'P 1'
#
loop_
_entity.id
_entity.type
_entity.pdbx_description
1 polymer ?
#
loop_
_entity_poly.entity_id
_entity_poly.type
_entity_poly.pdbx_seq_one_letter_code
_entity_poly.pdbx_strand_id
1 'polypeptide(L)' 'MPGRHVLCVRALYKRILQLHRALPPDLKALGDQYVKDEFRRHKTVGSGEAQRFLQEWEASDAPSPPP' A
#
# COMPACT_ATOMS: atom_id res chain seq x y z
N MET A 1 -10.90 -6.41 19.02
CA MET A 1 -11.11 -6.87 17.63
C MET A 1 -10.33 -5.94 16.72
N PRO A 2 -9.35 -6.40 15.93
CA PRO A 2 -8.74 -5.52 14.93
C PRO A 2 -9.87 -4.99 14.05
N GLY A 3 -10.02 -3.67 13.98
CA GLY A 3 -11.08 -3.04 13.22
C GLY A 3 -11.03 -3.52 11.76
N ARG A 4 -12.18 -3.66 11.10
CA ARG A 4 -12.30 -4.03 9.67
C ARG A 4 -11.24 -3.36 8.79
N HIS A 5 -10.90 -2.12 9.11
CA HIS A 5 -9.81 -1.34 8.56
C HIS A 5 -8.44 -2.07 8.49
N VAL A 6 -7.97 -2.66 9.61
CA VAL A 6 -6.67 -3.34 9.68
C VAL A 6 -6.62 -4.56 8.75
N LEU A 7 -7.76 -5.25 8.58
CA LEU A 7 -7.87 -6.38 7.67
C LEU A 7 -7.79 -5.94 6.20
N CYS A 8 -8.47 -4.85 5.83
CA CYS A 8 -8.40 -4.29 4.48
C CYS A 8 -7.00 -3.79 4.12
N VAL A 9 -6.35 -3.03 5.00
CA VAL A 9 -4.96 -2.56 4.81
C VAL A 9 -4.01 -3.74 4.60
N ARG A 10 -4.16 -4.82 5.38
CA ARG A 10 -3.32 -6.01 5.24
C ARG A 10 -3.61 -6.80 3.95
N ALA A 11 -4.85 -6.81 3.48
CA ALA A 11 -5.22 -7.44 2.21
C ALA A 11 -4.62 -6.68 1.02
N LEU A 12 -4.72 -5.35 1.03
CA LEU A 12 -4.12 -4.48 0.01
C LEU A 12 -2.61 -4.64 -0.05
N TYR A 13 -1.92 -4.59 1.10
CA TYR A 13 -0.47 -4.80 1.18
C TYR A 13 -0.04 -6.13 0.57
N LYS A 14 -0.77 -7.21 0.86
CA LYS A 14 -0.50 -8.53 0.27
C LYS A 14 -0.71 -8.54 -1.24
N ARG A 15 -1.75 -7.90 -1.75
CA ARG A 15 -2.07 -7.84 -3.18
C ARG A 15 -0.99 -7.09 -3.95
N ILE A 16 -0.51 -5.96 -3.43
CA ILE A 16 0.59 -5.20 -4.04
C ILE A 16 1.88 -6.04 -4.11
N LEU A 17 2.26 -6.68 -3.00
CA LEU A 17 3.44 -7.57 -3.00
C LEU A 17 3.29 -8.78 -3.92
N GLN A 18 2.08 -9.27 -4.16
CA GLN A 18 1.82 -10.32 -5.13
C GLN A 18 2.05 -9.82 -6.56
N LEU A 19 1.58 -8.61 -6.90
CA LEU A 19 1.82 -8.00 -8.21
C LEU A 19 3.31 -7.79 -8.47
N HIS A 20 4.08 -7.37 -7.47
CA HIS A 20 5.53 -7.20 -7.60
C HIS A 20 6.28 -8.51 -7.90
N ARG A 21 5.71 -9.68 -7.62
CA ARG A 21 6.33 -10.97 -8.00
C ARG A 21 6.42 -11.16 -9.50
N ALA A 22 5.58 -10.47 -10.28
CA ALA A 22 5.63 -10.50 -11.74
C ALA A 22 6.65 -9.50 -12.32
N LEU A 23 7.23 -8.62 -11.50
CA LEU A 23 8.21 -7.64 -11.95
C LEU A 23 9.63 -8.24 -12.01
N PRO A 24 10.51 -7.71 -12.88
CA PRO A 24 11.94 -7.97 -12.84
C PRO A 24 12.52 -7.70 -11.44
N PRO A 25 13.60 -8.40 -11.02
CA PRO A 25 14.14 -8.33 -9.65
C PRO A 25 14.41 -6.91 -9.16
N ASP A 26 14.96 -6.05 -10.01
CA ASP A 26 15.32 -4.67 -9.65
C ASP A 26 14.07 -3.78 -9.44
N LEU A 27 13.08 -3.91 -10.33
CA LEU A 27 11.82 -3.19 -10.23
C LEU A 27 10.99 -3.69 -9.04
N LYS A 28 11.02 -4.99 -8.77
CA LYS A 28 10.43 -5.59 -7.57
C LYS A 28 11.06 -5.03 -6.32
N ALA A 29 12.39 -4.98 -6.24
CA ALA A 29 13.09 -4.48 -5.05
C ALA A 29 12.75 -3.00 -4.80
N LEU A 30 12.72 -2.18 -5.85
CA LEU A 30 12.32 -0.78 -5.78
C LEU A 30 10.88 -0.62 -5.31
N GLY A 31 9.94 -1.37 -5.92
CA GLY A 31 8.52 -1.34 -5.54
C GLY A 31 8.28 -1.83 -4.12
N ASP A 32 8.90 -2.94 -3.73
CA ASP A 32 8.80 -3.51 -2.37
C ASP A 32 9.30 -2.50 -1.31
N GLN A 33 10.38 -1.78 -1.61
CA GLN A 33 10.91 -0.75 -0.71
C GLN A 33 9.95 0.45 -0.62
N TYR A 34 9.45 0.93 -1.76
CA TYR A 34 8.49 2.04 -1.80
C TYR A 34 7.23 1.74 -1.00
N VAL A 35 6.61 0.57 -1.21
CA VAL A 35 5.39 0.16 -0.51
C VAL A 35 5.63 0.01 0.99
N LYS A 36 6.80 -0.50 1.41
CA LYS A 36 7.15 -0.57 2.83
C LYS A 36 7.26 0.82 3.45
N ASP A 37 7.88 1.76 2.76
CA ASP A 37 8.05 3.11 3.27
C ASP A 37 6.72 3.84 3.34
N GLU A 38 5.84 3.68 2.35
CA GLU A 38 4.50 4.29 2.40
C GLU A 38 3.62 3.73 3.50
N PHE A 39 3.56 2.39 3.66
CA PHE A 39 2.79 1.79 4.74
C PHE A 39 3.38 2.12 6.12
N ARG A 40 4.70 2.36 6.22
CA ARG A 40 5.34 2.81 7.45
C ARG A 40 4.97 4.26 7.78
N ARG A 41 4.99 5.16 6.79
CA ARG A 41 4.54 6.56 6.93
C ARG A 41 3.07 6.62 7.34
N HIS A 42 2.24 5.72 6.78
CA HIS A 42 0.81 5.64 7.07
C HIS A 42 0.44 4.86 8.34
N LYS A 43 1.41 4.24 9.03
CA LYS A 43 1.17 3.49 10.28
C LYS A 43 0.84 4.40 11.47
N THR A 44 1.29 5.65 11.43
CA THR A 44 1.14 6.63 12.51
C THR A 44 0.00 7.63 12.30
N VAL A 45 -0.58 7.69 11.09
CA VAL A 45 -1.70 8.59 10.79
C VAL A 45 -3.04 7.95 11.12
N GLY A 46 -3.97 8.80 11.58
CA GLY A 46 -5.26 8.39 12.15
C GLY A 46 -6.14 7.65 11.14
N SER A 47 -7.17 6.96 11.65
CA SER A 47 -8.07 6.10 10.87
C SER A 47 -8.78 6.78 9.69
N GLY A 48 -8.91 8.12 9.71
CA GLY A 48 -9.50 8.88 8.61
C GLY A 48 -8.60 8.99 7.37
N GLU A 49 -7.31 9.22 7.56
CA GLU A 49 -6.34 9.31 6.45
C GLU A 49 -6.04 7.94 5.86
N ALA A 50 -6.02 6.90 6.70
CA ALA A 50 -5.83 5.53 6.24
C ALA A 50 -7.02 5.01 5.40
N GLN A 51 -8.25 5.47 5.66
CA GLN A 51 -9.42 5.18 4.81
C GLN A 51 -9.26 5.84 3.42
N ARG A 52 -8.79 7.09 3.37
CA ARG A 52 -8.53 7.81 2.12
C ARG A 52 -7.40 7.15 1.33
N PHE A 53 -6.32 6.75 2.01
CA PHE A 53 -5.23 5.98 1.44
C PHE A 53 -5.72 4.66 0.82
N LEU A 54 -6.58 3.91 1.53
CA LEU A 54 -7.18 2.70 0.97
C LEU A 54 -7.97 2.98 -0.32
N GLN A 55 -8.78 4.04 -0.33
CA GLN A 55 -9.55 4.42 -1.52
C GLN A 55 -8.64 4.81 -2.69
N GLU A 56 -7.58 5.59 -2.45
CA GLU A 56 -6.64 5.99 -3.51
C GLU A 56 -5.92 4.77 -4.10
N TRP A 57 -5.50 3.81 -3.28
CA TRP A 57 -4.81 2.61 -3.76
C TRP A 57 -5.73 1.53 -4.33
N GLU A 58 -7.02 1.53 -3.98
CA GLU A 58 -8.02 0.61 -4.52
C GLU A 58 -8.69 1.16 -5.79
N ALA A 59 -8.75 2.50 -5.95
CA ALA A 59 -9.27 3.17 -7.14
C ALA A 59 -8.22 3.38 -8.24
N SER A 60 -6.93 3.50 -7.90
CA SER A 60 -5.88 3.77 -8.88
C SER A 60 -5.18 2.50 -9.36
N ASP A 61 -5.45 2.18 -10.62
CA ASP A 61 -4.44 1.63 -11.53
C ASP A 61 -3.29 2.66 -11.63
N ALA A 62 -2.15 2.35 -10.98
CA ALA A 62 -0.93 3.15 -10.80
C ALA A 62 -1.00 4.42 -9.90
N PRO A 63 -0.18 4.50 -8.82
CA PRO A 63 -0.04 5.72 -8.05
C PRO A 63 0.86 6.72 -8.79
N SER A 64 0.30 7.89 -9.11
CA SER A 64 1.09 9.08 -9.42
C SER A 64 1.91 9.47 -8.19
N PRO A 65 3.21 9.82 -8.33
CA PRO A 65 4.00 10.29 -7.21
C PRO A 65 3.44 11.63 -6.70
N PRO A 66 3.37 11.85 -5.38
CA PRO A 66 3.12 13.19 -4.85
C PRO A 66 4.28 14.12 -5.23
N PRO A 67 4.02 15.44 -5.36
CA PRO A 67 5.04 16.43 -5.75
C PRO A 67 6.20 16.54 -4.75
#